data_AF-A0AA86PNG6-F1
#
_entry.id   AF-A0AA86PNG6-F1
#
_cell.length_a   1.000
_cell.length_b   1.000
_cell.length_c   1.000
_cell.angle_alpha   90.00
_cell.angle_beta   90.00
_cell.angle_gamma   90.00
#
_symmetry.space_group_name_H-M   'P 1'
#
loop_
_entity.id
_entity.type
_entity.pdbx_description
1 polymer ?
#
loop_
_entity_poly.entity_id
_entity_poly.type
_entity_poly.pdbx_seq_one_letter_code
_entity_poly.pdbx_strand_id
1 'polypeptide(L)'
;MSVLLAITLQTRGFDVSYYQGAVTQATFTCLHNAGYQFAIIEAQIGTTFNANAVQDYQRAKAAGIKNVDFYIFPTTKQDAKTQVKNTIQKLQNAGVMSGNMVWLDVENINLFYPTQAQNQKFITDLLAEMSSILGAKRVGVYSNWVQWESIVGKGWTGAQPHQIWYPHYDNSQSFSDFKTFGGWTKPSIKQYQGDVSECSTTIDRNFY
;
A
#
# COMPACT_ATOMS: atom_id res chain seq x y z
N MET A 1 -11.58 27.18 -30.65
CA MET A 1 -11.34 25.90 -29.96
C MET A 1 -10.23 26.13 -28.94
N SER A 2 -10.58 26.37 -27.67
CA SER A 2 -9.59 26.39 -26.58
C SER A 2 -9.39 24.97 -26.09
N VAL A 3 -8.17 24.45 -26.26
CA VAL A 3 -7.74 23.21 -25.62
C VAL A 3 -7.52 23.54 -24.14
N LEU A 4 -8.43 23.10 -23.26
CA LEU A 4 -8.12 23.04 -21.84
C LEU A 4 -7.05 21.97 -21.65
N LEU A 5 -5.81 22.39 -21.37
CA LEU A 5 -4.82 21.52 -20.76
C LEU A 5 -5.34 21.15 -19.37
N ALA A 6 -5.86 19.93 -19.21
CA ALA A 6 -6.05 19.35 -17.89
C ALA A 6 -4.65 19.11 -17.30
N ILE A 7 -4.15 20.07 -16.52
CA ILE A 7 -2.99 19.85 -15.68
C ILE A 7 -3.43 18.85 -14.62
N THR A 8 -3.13 17.57 -14.81
CA THR A 8 -3.26 16.60 -13.72
C THR A 8 -2.25 17.01 -12.67
N LEU A 9 -2.72 17.55 -11.54
CA LEU A 9 -1.85 17.79 -10.40
C LEU A 9 -1.29 16.43 -9.94
N GLN A 10 -0.06 16.15 -10.36
CA GLN A 10 0.69 14.97 -9.96
C GLN A 10 0.89 15.04 -8.45
N THR A 11 0.43 14.01 -7.74
CA THR A 11 0.60 13.98 -6.29
C THR A 11 1.75 13.03 -5.96
N ARG A 12 2.83 13.57 -5.39
CA ARG A 12 3.95 12.76 -4.89
C ARG A 12 3.60 12.19 -3.53
N GLY A 13 3.88 10.91 -3.35
CA GLY A 13 3.85 10.25 -2.06
C GLY A 13 5.06 9.37 -1.83
N PHE A 14 5.08 8.72 -0.68
CA PHE A 14 6.10 7.76 -0.33
C PHE A 14 5.51 6.68 0.56
N ASP A 15 6.24 5.59 0.73
CA ASP A 15 5.94 4.60 1.75
C ASP A 15 7.16 4.31 2.62
N VAL A 16 6.89 3.85 3.84
CA VAL A 16 7.88 3.43 4.82
C VAL A 16 7.43 2.12 5.45
N SER A 17 8.41 1.27 5.72
CA SER A 17 8.23 -0.07 6.27
C SER A 17 8.64 -0.16 7.74
N TYR A 18 8.48 -1.34 8.32
CA TYR A 18 9.03 -1.73 9.61
C TYR A 18 10.55 -1.53 9.70
N TYR A 19 11.29 -1.66 8.58
CA TYR A 19 12.75 -1.65 8.57
C TYR A 19 13.37 -0.27 8.79
N GLN A 20 12.64 0.81 8.55
CA GLN A 20 13.10 2.17 8.86
C GLN A 20 13.15 2.44 10.37
N GLY A 21 12.50 1.61 11.20
CA GLY A 21 12.35 1.86 12.62
C GLY A 21 11.45 3.07 12.90
N ALA A 22 11.73 3.81 13.98
CA ALA A 22 10.96 4.99 14.34
C ALA A 22 11.39 6.21 13.51
N VAL A 23 10.62 6.56 12.47
CA VAL A 23 10.93 7.70 11.60
C VAL A 23 10.69 9.01 12.35
N THR A 24 11.70 9.87 12.44
CA THR A 24 11.62 11.07 13.30
C THR A 24 10.64 12.13 12.78
N GLN A 25 10.17 13.01 13.68
CA GLN A 25 9.33 14.14 13.27
C GLN A 25 10.06 15.05 12.27
N ALA A 26 11.37 15.28 12.46
CA ALA A 26 12.17 16.10 11.55
C ALA A 26 12.23 15.48 10.14
N THR A 27 12.33 14.15 10.05
CA THR A 27 12.27 13.42 8.79
C THR A 27 10.92 13.63 8.09
N PHE A 28 9.80 13.45 8.77
CA PHE A 28 8.48 13.70 8.17
C PHE A 28 8.27 15.16 7.74
N THR A 29 8.74 16.13 8.53
CA THR A 29 8.72 17.55 8.16
C THR A 29 9.57 17.83 6.92
N CYS A 30 10.76 17.22 6.83
CA CYS A 30 11.61 17.31 5.65
C CYS A 30 10.91 16.73 4.40
N LEU A 31 10.28 15.55 4.51
CA LEU A 31 9.55 14.93 3.41
C LEU A 31 8.36 15.81 2.96
N HIS A 32 7.58 16.33 3.89
CA HIS A 32 6.51 17.28 3.55
C HIS A 32 7.05 18.50 2.79
N ASN A 33 8.15 19.09 3.26
CA ASN A 33 8.81 20.23 2.62
C ASN A 33 9.40 19.89 1.24
N ALA A 34 9.78 18.62 1.02
CA ALA A 34 10.22 18.10 -0.29
C ALA A 34 9.06 17.87 -1.28
N GLY A 35 7.82 18.17 -0.85
CA GLY A 35 6.62 18.16 -1.70
C GLY A 35 5.80 16.87 -1.63
N TYR A 36 6.11 15.93 -0.73
CA TYR A 36 5.29 14.74 -0.53
C TYR A 36 3.97 15.10 0.15
N GLN A 37 2.86 14.66 -0.43
CA GLN A 37 1.50 15.00 0.00
C GLN A 37 0.73 13.80 0.57
N PHE A 38 1.19 12.58 0.30
CA PHE A 38 0.68 11.37 0.94
C PHE A 38 1.78 10.41 1.38
N ALA A 39 1.46 9.57 2.36
CA ALA A 39 2.32 8.50 2.87
C ALA A 39 1.54 7.19 2.98
N ILE A 40 2.19 6.05 2.79
CA ILE A 40 1.63 4.72 3.09
C ILE A 40 2.58 4.05 4.10
N ILE A 41 2.07 3.66 5.26
CA ILE A 41 2.91 3.18 6.39
C ILE A 41 2.64 1.70 6.64
N GLU A 42 3.68 0.87 6.72
CA GLU A 42 3.48 -0.55 7.06
C GLU A 42 2.88 -0.70 8.46
N ALA A 43 1.74 -1.36 8.55
CA ALA A 43 1.10 -1.70 9.81
C ALA A 43 1.47 -3.10 10.30
N GLN A 44 1.84 -4.00 9.39
CA GLN A 44 2.17 -5.38 9.70
C GLN A 44 3.18 -5.93 8.69
N ILE A 45 4.18 -6.65 9.21
CA ILE A 45 5.08 -7.50 8.46
C ILE A 45 4.99 -8.95 8.95
N GLY A 46 4.46 -9.82 8.10
CA GLY A 46 4.25 -11.22 8.43
C GLY A 46 3.38 -11.40 9.67
N THR A 47 3.95 -11.97 10.75
CA THR A 47 3.23 -12.18 12.03
C THR A 47 3.29 -10.98 12.99
N THR A 48 3.99 -9.91 12.62
CA THR A 48 4.41 -8.83 13.51
C THR A 48 3.67 -7.55 13.18
N PHE A 49 3.03 -6.94 14.17
CA PHE A 49 2.52 -5.57 14.06
C PHE A 49 3.70 -4.60 14.10
N ASN A 50 3.75 -3.64 13.19
CA ASN A 50 4.77 -2.60 13.21
C ASN A 50 4.50 -1.62 14.36
N ALA A 51 5.33 -1.71 15.42
CA ALA A 51 5.17 -0.89 16.61
C ALA A 51 5.31 0.63 16.35
N ASN A 52 5.94 1.02 15.24
CA ASN A 52 6.11 2.44 14.89
C ASN A 52 4.92 3.00 14.10
N ALA A 53 4.05 2.17 13.51
CA ALA A 53 3.02 2.59 12.56
C ALA A 53 2.10 3.71 13.10
N VAL A 54 1.68 3.60 14.36
CA VAL A 54 0.83 4.61 15.02
C VAL A 54 1.57 5.93 15.20
N GLN A 55 2.82 5.88 15.66
CA GLN A 55 3.61 7.08 15.92
C GLN A 55 4.03 7.76 14.62
N ASP A 56 4.38 6.97 13.61
CA ASP A 56 4.75 7.48 12.29
C ASP A 56 3.56 8.11 11.58
N TYR A 57 2.35 7.54 11.72
CA TYR A 57 1.12 8.20 11.28
C TYR A 57 0.95 9.56 11.94
N GLN A 58 1.08 9.63 13.27
CA GLN A 58 0.90 10.88 14.01
C GLN A 58 1.93 11.94 13.58
N ARG A 59 3.20 11.54 13.39
CA ARG A 59 4.26 12.43 12.92
C ARG A 59 4.04 12.90 11.48
N ALA A 60 3.59 12.02 10.59
CA ALA A 60 3.23 12.36 9.22
C ALA A 60 2.10 13.39 9.18
N LYS A 61 1.03 13.17 9.96
CA LYS A 61 -0.07 14.14 10.11
C LYS A 61 0.41 15.46 10.70
N ALA A 62 1.24 15.44 11.74
CA ALA A 62 1.80 16.64 12.38
C ALA A 62 2.73 17.43 11.44
N ALA A 63 3.42 16.76 10.52
CA ALA A 63 4.24 17.39 9.49
C ALA A 63 3.44 18.08 8.38
N GLY A 64 2.12 17.83 8.29
CA GLY A 64 1.25 18.40 7.26
C GLY A 64 0.93 17.44 6.11
N ILE A 65 1.35 16.18 6.16
CA ILE A 65 1.00 15.18 5.15
C ILE A 65 -0.51 14.94 5.19
N LYS A 66 -1.18 15.17 4.05
CA LYS A 66 -2.65 15.25 3.98
C LYS A 66 -3.29 13.87 4.06
N ASN A 67 -2.83 12.94 3.22
CA ASN A 67 -3.35 11.58 3.16
C ASN A 67 -2.28 10.63 3.72
N VAL A 68 -2.65 9.82 4.72
CA VAL A 68 -1.73 8.83 5.27
C VAL A 68 -2.48 7.52 5.34
N ASP A 69 -2.05 6.53 4.58
CA ASP A 69 -2.66 5.20 4.53
C ASP A 69 -1.75 4.18 5.21
N PHE A 70 -2.22 2.94 5.29
CA PHE A 70 -1.44 1.83 5.82
C PHE A 70 -1.33 0.69 4.81
N TYR A 71 -0.31 -0.15 4.93
CA TYR A 71 -0.28 -1.43 4.23
C TYR A 71 -0.04 -2.60 5.18
N ILE A 72 -0.51 -3.79 4.78
CA ILE A 72 -0.34 -5.04 5.50
C ILE A 72 0.40 -6.00 4.58
N PHE A 73 1.57 -6.45 5.01
CA PHE A 73 2.31 -7.54 4.39
C PHE A 73 1.91 -8.87 5.05
N PRO A 74 1.04 -9.68 4.42
CA PRO A 74 0.38 -10.80 5.05
C PRO A 74 1.32 -12.01 5.24
N THR A 75 0.86 -13.00 5.99
CA THR A 75 1.56 -14.29 6.12
C THR A 75 0.60 -15.47 6.10
N THR A 76 1.04 -16.57 5.48
CA THR A 76 0.37 -17.87 5.50
C THR A 76 0.52 -18.61 6.84
N LYS A 77 1.31 -18.08 7.78
CA LYS A 77 1.56 -18.64 9.12
C LYS A 77 0.49 -18.27 10.16
N GLN A 78 -0.49 -17.44 9.79
CA GLN A 78 -1.62 -17.04 10.61
C GLN A 78 -2.91 -17.18 9.82
N ASP A 79 -4.03 -17.30 10.53
CA ASP A 79 -5.34 -17.22 9.91
C ASP A 79 -5.51 -15.90 9.13
N ALA A 80 -6.07 -15.99 7.93
CA ALA A 80 -6.23 -14.89 7.00
C ALA A 80 -7.03 -13.73 7.60
N LYS A 81 -8.19 -14.04 8.20
CA LYS A 81 -9.09 -13.01 8.73
C LYS A 81 -8.54 -12.41 10.01
N THR A 82 -8.04 -13.27 10.89
CA THR A 82 -7.54 -12.87 12.21
C THR A 82 -6.36 -11.91 12.11
N GLN A 83 -5.41 -12.12 11.19
CA GLN A 83 -4.23 -11.24 11.08
C GLN A 83 -4.62 -9.81 10.67
N VAL A 84 -5.42 -9.63 9.61
CA VAL A 84 -5.84 -8.30 9.15
C VAL A 84 -6.78 -7.64 10.15
N LYS A 85 -7.70 -8.41 10.75
CA LYS A 85 -8.61 -7.92 11.79
C LYS A 85 -7.83 -7.36 12.98
N ASN A 86 -6.88 -8.12 13.52
CA ASN A 86 -6.10 -7.71 14.68
C ASN A 86 -5.27 -6.45 14.37
N THR A 87 -4.65 -6.39 13.19
CA THR A 87 -3.86 -5.23 12.77
C THR A 87 -4.72 -3.98 12.60
N ILE A 88 -5.84 -4.09 11.88
CA ILE A 88 -6.76 -2.96 11.67
C ILE A 88 -7.37 -2.50 13.00
N GLN A 89 -7.78 -3.41 13.87
CA GLN A 89 -8.32 -3.06 15.19
C GLN A 89 -7.30 -2.37 16.08
N LYS A 90 -6.02 -2.75 16.04
CA LYS A 90 -4.96 -2.03 16.75
C LYS A 90 -4.85 -0.57 16.28
N LEU A 91 -4.88 -0.33 14.97
CA LEU A 91 -4.87 1.02 14.41
C LEU A 91 -6.13 1.82 14.77
N GLN A 92 -7.31 1.19 14.73
CA GLN A 92 -8.58 1.80 15.13
C GLN A 92 -8.59 2.18 16.62
N ASN A 93 -8.17 1.27 17.50
CA ASN A 93 -8.10 1.50 18.93
C ASN A 93 -7.08 2.59 19.29
N ALA A 94 -6.02 2.75 18.49
CA ALA A 94 -5.06 3.84 18.61
C ALA A 94 -5.57 5.19 18.05
N GLY A 95 -6.77 5.22 17.44
CA GLY A 95 -7.37 6.45 16.91
C GLY A 95 -6.74 6.95 15.61
N VAL A 96 -5.96 6.12 14.91
CA VAL A 96 -5.25 6.51 13.66
C VAL A 96 -5.96 6.06 12.39
N MET A 97 -7.18 5.53 12.51
CA MET A 97 -8.03 5.09 11.39
C MET A 97 -9.29 5.97 11.26
N SER A 98 -9.17 7.10 10.58
CA SER A 98 -10.27 7.99 10.21
C SER A 98 -10.24 8.29 8.71
N GLY A 99 -10.90 7.43 7.92
CA GLY A 99 -11.00 7.57 6.46
C GLY A 99 -9.84 7.03 5.64
N ASN A 100 -8.77 6.54 6.29
CA ASN A 100 -7.58 5.97 5.67
C ASN A 100 -7.90 4.73 4.83
N MET A 101 -7.10 4.48 3.79
CA MET A 101 -7.06 3.20 3.10
C MET A 101 -6.12 2.22 3.81
N VAL A 102 -6.38 0.93 3.60
CA VAL A 102 -5.42 -0.15 3.90
C VAL A 102 -5.15 -0.95 2.64
N TRP A 103 -3.88 -1.08 2.29
CA TRP A 103 -3.39 -1.80 1.13
C TRP A 103 -2.92 -3.20 1.54
N LEU A 104 -3.40 -4.25 0.86
CA LEU A 104 -2.89 -5.60 1.02
C LEU A 104 -1.70 -5.79 0.08
N ASP A 105 -0.52 -6.00 0.64
CA ASP A 105 0.69 -6.26 -0.13
C ASP A 105 0.73 -7.73 -0.58
N VAL A 106 0.71 -7.94 -1.90
CA VAL A 106 0.70 -9.27 -2.53
C VAL A 106 1.92 -9.39 -3.45
N GLU A 107 3.04 -9.79 -2.86
CA GLU A 107 4.30 -9.98 -3.56
C GLU A 107 5.12 -11.15 -3.01
N ASN A 108 6.16 -11.55 -3.76
CA ASN A 108 7.07 -12.64 -3.43
C ASN A 108 6.36 -13.99 -3.22
N ILE A 109 6.19 -14.74 -4.32
CA ILE A 109 5.54 -16.07 -4.33
C ILE A 109 6.04 -17.03 -3.24
N ASN A 110 7.31 -16.92 -2.81
CA ASN A 110 7.88 -17.81 -1.79
C ASN A 110 7.25 -17.64 -0.40
N LEU A 111 6.45 -16.59 -0.19
CA LEU A 111 5.77 -16.29 1.07
C LEU A 111 4.29 -16.72 1.07
N PHE A 112 3.82 -17.20 -0.08
CA PHE A 112 2.44 -17.64 -0.32
C PHE A 112 2.34 -19.18 -0.35
N TYR A 113 1.12 -19.71 -0.47
CA TYR A 113 0.91 -21.16 -0.56
C TYR A 113 1.42 -21.72 -1.90
N PRO A 114 1.74 -23.04 -1.95
CA PRO A 114 2.27 -23.67 -3.17
C PRO A 114 1.33 -23.66 -4.37
N THR A 115 0.02 -23.48 -4.16
CA THR A 115 -0.96 -23.52 -5.25
C THR A 115 -1.71 -22.21 -5.39
N GLN A 116 -2.00 -21.83 -6.64
CA GLN A 116 -2.78 -20.65 -6.97
C GLN A 116 -4.17 -20.69 -6.32
N ALA A 117 -4.84 -21.84 -6.28
CA ALA A 117 -6.16 -21.98 -5.66
C ALA A 117 -6.14 -21.65 -4.15
N GLN A 118 -5.11 -22.08 -3.42
CA GLN A 118 -4.94 -21.71 -2.01
C GLN A 118 -4.70 -20.20 -1.85
N ASN A 119 -3.87 -19.61 -2.72
CA ASN A 119 -3.59 -18.18 -2.68
C ASN A 119 -4.82 -17.32 -3.03
N GLN A 120 -5.59 -17.72 -4.04
CA GLN A 120 -6.86 -17.08 -4.39
C GLN A 120 -7.82 -17.07 -3.20
N LYS A 121 -7.96 -18.21 -2.51
CA LYS A 121 -8.79 -18.28 -1.30
C LYS A 121 -8.24 -17.41 -0.18
N PHE A 122 -6.95 -17.48 0.09
CA PHE A 122 -6.27 -16.71 1.13
C PHE A 122 -6.44 -15.20 0.93
N ILE A 123 -6.17 -14.71 -0.28
CA ILE A 123 -6.33 -13.28 -0.63
C ILE A 123 -7.79 -12.87 -0.61
N THR A 124 -8.72 -13.73 -1.05
CA THR A 124 -10.16 -13.46 -0.93
C THR A 124 -10.58 -13.29 0.53
N ASP A 125 -10.12 -14.17 1.43
CA ASP A 125 -10.45 -14.10 2.85
C ASP A 125 -9.86 -12.84 3.52
N LEU A 126 -8.62 -12.48 3.18
CA LEU A 126 -7.97 -11.23 3.63
C LEU A 126 -8.78 -10.00 3.20
N LEU A 127 -9.05 -9.86 1.90
CA LEU A 127 -9.75 -8.70 1.34
C LEU A 127 -11.19 -8.60 1.83
N ALA A 128 -11.88 -9.73 1.99
CA ALA A 128 -13.24 -9.77 2.52
C ALA A 128 -13.29 -9.29 3.98
N GLU A 129 -12.35 -9.69 4.82
CA GLU A 129 -12.28 -9.23 6.22
C GLU A 129 -11.87 -7.75 6.30
N MET A 130 -10.87 -7.32 5.52
CA MET A 130 -10.52 -5.89 5.44
C MET A 130 -11.72 -5.05 5.01
N SER A 131 -12.47 -5.52 4.02
CA SER A 131 -13.66 -4.82 3.50
C SER A 131 -14.84 -4.85 4.46
N SER A 132 -14.98 -5.89 5.28
CA SER A 132 -16.05 -5.95 6.29
C SER A 132 -15.82 -4.92 7.41
N ILE A 133 -14.54 -4.65 7.75
CA ILE A 133 -14.16 -3.70 8.79
C ILE A 133 -14.11 -2.25 8.27
N LEU A 134 -13.60 -2.06 7.05
CA LEU A 134 -13.32 -0.72 6.51
C LEU A 134 -14.33 -0.27 5.44
N GLY A 135 -15.05 -1.19 4.81
CA GLY A 135 -15.78 -0.94 3.58
C GLY A 135 -14.85 -1.01 2.36
N ALA A 136 -15.34 -1.64 1.28
CA ALA A 136 -14.53 -2.01 0.11
C ALA A 136 -13.78 -0.84 -0.56
N LYS A 137 -14.30 0.40 -0.48
CA LYS A 137 -13.67 1.60 -1.08
C LYS A 137 -12.37 2.02 -0.37
N ARG A 138 -12.17 1.58 0.88
CA ARG A 138 -10.96 1.86 1.69
C ARG A 138 -9.98 0.69 1.71
N VAL A 139 -10.14 -0.26 0.80
CA VAL A 139 -9.25 -1.41 0.65
C VAL A 139 -8.63 -1.37 -0.74
N GLY A 140 -7.31 -1.53 -0.80
CA GLY A 140 -6.55 -1.65 -2.02
C GLY A 140 -5.62 -2.86 -1.99
N VAL A 141 -5.03 -3.17 -3.13
CA VAL A 141 -4.01 -4.20 -3.30
C VAL A 141 -2.74 -3.52 -3.76
N TYR A 142 -1.60 -3.96 -3.25
CA TYR A 142 -0.30 -3.70 -3.84
C TYR A 142 0.21 -4.96 -4.55
N SER A 143 0.49 -4.88 -5.85
CA SER A 143 1.11 -5.96 -6.62
C SER A 143 1.49 -5.49 -8.02
N ASN A 144 2.30 -6.29 -8.73
CA ASN A 144 2.54 -6.12 -10.17
C ASN A 144 2.10 -7.37 -10.96
N TRP A 145 2.03 -7.24 -12.29
CA TRP A 145 1.56 -8.30 -13.18
C TRP A 145 2.36 -9.60 -13.07
N VAL A 146 3.66 -9.54 -12.76
CA VAL A 146 4.52 -10.74 -12.63
C VAL A 146 4.20 -11.48 -11.33
N GLN A 147 4.16 -10.75 -10.21
CA GLN A 147 3.88 -11.32 -8.89
C GLN A 147 2.45 -11.86 -8.85
N TRP A 148 1.47 -11.09 -9.35
CA TRP A 148 0.08 -11.52 -9.41
C TRP A 148 -0.10 -12.81 -10.22
N GLU A 149 0.44 -12.87 -11.44
CA GLU A 149 0.34 -14.08 -12.27
C GLU A 149 0.99 -15.29 -11.59
N SER A 150 2.12 -15.09 -10.93
CA SER A 150 2.82 -16.16 -10.22
C SER A 150 2.02 -16.66 -9.01
N ILE A 151 1.47 -15.75 -8.20
CA ILE A 151 0.81 -16.06 -6.92
C ILE A 151 -0.60 -16.62 -7.11
N VAL A 152 -1.42 -15.98 -7.95
CA VAL A 152 -2.86 -16.30 -8.09
C VAL A 152 -3.26 -16.74 -9.49
N GLY A 153 -2.35 -16.67 -10.46
CA GLY A 153 -2.64 -17.03 -11.85
C GLY A 153 -3.21 -15.88 -12.65
N LYS A 154 -2.77 -15.79 -13.92
CA LYS A 154 -3.10 -14.70 -14.86
C LYS A 154 -4.58 -14.39 -15.00
N GLY A 155 -5.42 -15.44 -14.97
CA GLY A 155 -6.87 -15.33 -15.19
C GLY A 155 -7.69 -14.97 -13.96
N TRP A 156 -7.09 -14.92 -12.77
CA TRP A 156 -7.86 -14.65 -11.56
C TRP A 156 -8.12 -13.16 -11.36
N THR A 157 -9.39 -12.78 -11.27
CA THR A 157 -9.86 -11.39 -11.14
C THR A 157 -10.56 -11.11 -9.82
N GLY A 158 -10.40 -11.98 -8.81
CA GLY A 158 -11.18 -11.92 -7.56
C GLY A 158 -10.97 -10.65 -6.72
N ALA A 159 -9.88 -9.92 -6.95
CA ALA A 159 -9.57 -8.67 -6.25
C ALA A 159 -9.91 -7.39 -7.05
N GLN A 160 -10.42 -7.51 -8.29
CA GLN A 160 -10.72 -6.38 -9.17
C GLN A 160 -11.60 -5.27 -8.54
N PRO A 161 -12.56 -5.55 -7.64
CA PRO A 161 -13.34 -4.50 -6.99
C PRO A 161 -12.53 -3.50 -6.15
N HIS A 162 -11.28 -3.85 -5.79
CA HIS A 162 -10.37 -3.01 -5.00
C HIS A 162 -9.46 -2.16 -5.89
N GLN A 163 -8.90 -1.10 -5.32
CA GLN A 163 -7.91 -0.26 -6.02
C GLN A 163 -6.56 -1.00 -6.14
N ILE A 164 -5.75 -0.64 -7.14
CA ILE A 164 -4.41 -1.23 -7.34
C ILE A 164 -3.32 -0.16 -7.23
N TRP A 165 -2.38 -0.41 -6.34
CA TRP A 165 -1.10 0.26 -6.22
C TRP A 165 -0.06 -0.68 -6.85
N TYR A 166 0.65 -0.27 -7.89
CA TYR A 166 1.60 -1.17 -8.57
C TYR A 166 3.04 -0.66 -8.52
N PRO A 167 4.03 -1.53 -8.28
CA PRO A 167 5.42 -1.17 -8.44
C PRO A 167 5.88 -1.37 -9.88
N HIS A 168 6.59 -0.37 -10.41
CA HIS A 168 7.48 -0.54 -11.56
C HIS A 168 8.55 0.55 -11.51
N TYR A 169 9.79 0.15 -11.23
CA TYR A 169 10.88 1.06 -10.90
C TYR A 169 11.59 1.59 -12.16
N ASP A 170 10.87 2.43 -12.91
CA ASP A 170 11.33 3.07 -14.15
C ASP A 170 11.67 4.57 -13.96
N ASN A 171 11.62 5.07 -12.72
CA ASN A 171 11.80 6.49 -12.37
C ASN A 171 10.77 7.43 -13.03
N SER A 172 9.65 6.89 -13.53
CA SER A 172 8.63 7.64 -14.27
C SER A 172 7.34 7.80 -13.45
N GLN A 173 6.99 9.05 -13.16
CA GLN A 173 5.70 9.45 -12.55
C GLN A 173 4.58 9.48 -13.61
N SER A 174 4.33 8.32 -14.21
CA SER A 174 3.32 8.09 -15.25
C SER A 174 2.78 6.67 -15.13
N PHE A 175 1.53 6.47 -15.55
CA PHE A 175 0.91 5.15 -15.68
C PHE A 175 1.01 4.57 -17.10
N SER A 176 1.74 5.21 -18.01
CA SER A 176 1.84 4.80 -19.42
C SER A 176 2.44 3.39 -19.62
N ASP A 177 3.16 2.90 -18.64
CA ASP A 177 3.78 1.57 -18.59
C ASP A 177 2.88 0.50 -17.94
N PHE A 178 1.71 0.88 -17.39
CA PHE A 178 0.81 -0.04 -16.72
C PHE A 178 0.34 -1.14 -17.69
N LYS A 179 0.45 -2.39 -17.24
CA LYS A 179 -0.09 -3.56 -17.95
C LYS A 179 -1.32 -4.05 -17.22
N THR A 180 -2.37 -4.41 -17.96
CA THR A 180 -3.59 -4.95 -17.36
C THR A 180 -3.35 -6.35 -16.79
N PHE A 181 -3.74 -6.57 -15.54
CA PHE A 181 -3.71 -7.88 -14.86
C PHE A 181 -4.82 -7.92 -13.81
N GLY A 182 -5.21 -9.11 -13.34
CA GLY A 182 -6.15 -9.24 -12.22
C GLY A 182 -7.52 -8.59 -12.40
N GLY A 183 -7.89 -8.25 -13.64
CA GLY A 183 -9.09 -7.48 -13.97
C GLY A 183 -8.92 -5.95 -13.90
N TRP A 184 -7.78 -5.43 -13.43
CA TRP A 184 -7.48 -4.00 -13.44
C TRP A 184 -7.07 -3.52 -14.82
N THR A 185 -7.74 -2.46 -15.28
CA THR A 185 -7.43 -1.76 -16.55
C THR A 185 -6.75 -0.41 -16.34
N LYS A 186 -6.71 0.08 -15.09
CA LYS A 186 -6.02 1.30 -14.69
C LYS A 186 -5.53 1.20 -13.25
N PRO A 187 -4.37 1.77 -12.91
CA PRO A 187 -3.90 1.85 -11.54
C PRO A 187 -4.48 3.04 -10.79
N SER A 188 -4.32 3.02 -9.47
CA SER A 188 -4.59 4.16 -8.57
C SER A 188 -3.28 4.80 -8.11
N ILE A 189 -2.28 4.00 -7.74
CA ILE A 189 -0.95 4.48 -7.33
C ILE A 189 0.14 3.70 -8.08
N LYS A 190 1.27 4.35 -8.38
CA LYS A 190 2.50 3.69 -8.83
C LYS A 190 3.62 3.92 -7.83
N GLN A 191 4.31 2.86 -7.43
CA GLN A 191 5.63 2.95 -6.79
C GLN A 191 6.69 2.92 -7.89
N TYR A 192 7.34 4.04 -8.16
CA TYR A 192 8.16 4.23 -9.35
C TYR A 192 9.68 4.25 -9.08
N GLN A 193 10.08 4.27 -7.81
CA GLN A 193 11.48 4.24 -7.41
C GLN A 193 11.59 3.70 -5.98
N GLY A 194 12.31 2.60 -5.78
CA GLY A 194 12.56 2.03 -4.45
C GLY A 194 13.89 2.48 -3.82
N ASP A 195 14.03 2.26 -2.52
CA ASP A 195 15.25 2.41 -1.72
C ASP A 195 15.93 3.79 -1.82
N VAL A 196 15.14 4.87 -1.88
CA VAL A 196 15.67 6.23 -2.00
C VAL A 196 16.05 6.79 -0.65
N SER A 197 17.34 7.09 -0.46
CA SER A 197 17.85 7.83 0.70
C SER A 197 17.45 9.32 0.61
N GLU A 198 16.54 9.76 1.46
CA GLU A 198 16.04 11.15 1.52
C GLU A 198 15.65 11.51 2.96
N CYS A 199 15.90 12.75 3.40
CA CYS A 199 15.49 13.22 4.73
C CYS A 199 15.97 12.35 5.93
N SER A 200 17.18 11.77 5.81
CA SER A 200 17.79 10.88 6.82
C SER A 200 17.03 9.58 7.06
N THR A 201 16.29 9.11 6.06
CA THR A 201 15.67 7.78 6.03
C THR A 201 15.73 7.21 4.61
N THR A 202 15.21 5.99 4.43
CA THR A 202 15.02 5.36 3.12
C THR A 202 13.53 5.26 2.85
N ILE A 203 13.09 5.73 1.68
CA ILE A 203 11.69 5.67 1.24
C ILE A 203 11.58 5.04 -0.15
N ASP A 204 10.42 4.47 -0.41
CA ASP A 204 9.99 4.19 -1.78
C ASP A 204 9.06 5.31 -2.25
N ARG A 205 9.26 5.78 -3.48
CA ARG A 205 8.54 6.93 -4.02
C ARG A 205 7.30 6.49 -4.79
N ASN A 206 6.20 7.16 -4.49
CA ASN A 206 4.88 6.89 -5.04
C ASN A 206 4.30 8.07 -5.83
N PHE A 207 3.43 7.74 -6.77
CA PHE A 207 2.75 8.64 -7.69
C PHE A 207 1.25 8.33 -7.73
N TYR A 208 0.42 9.37 -7.63
CA TYR A 208 -1.05 9.35 -7.80
C TYR A 208 -1.47 10.42 -8.82
#